data_AF-A0A5B7HTP8-F1
#
_entry.id   AF-A0A5B7HTP8-F1
#
_cell.length_a   1.000
_cell.length_b   1.000
_cell.length_c   1.000
_cell.angle_alpha   90.00
_cell.angle_beta   90.00
_cell.angle_gamma   90.00
#
_symmetry.space_group_name_H-M   'P 1'
#
loop_
_entity.id
_entity.type
_entity.pdbx_description
1 polymer ?
#
loop_
_entity_poly.entity_id
_entity_poly.type
_entity_poly.pdbx_seq_one_letter_code
_entity_poly.pdbx_strand_id
1 'polypeptide(L)'
;MLFFLNYVLDKVDRMNLEFQSEQYSLAPLLAFIAGEYRSIHGMFIKEDVLFTGKLSDINPQDTTRKSEKLNLGGRCNVLLIKEPLHDSGAGERFLIDCRNFLVELCLQMRKHFPFE
;
A
#
# COMPACT_ATOMS: atom_id res chain seq x y z
N MET A 1 13.58 -4.20 -5.73
CA MET A 1 12.17 -4.56 -5.99
C MET A 1 11.66 -5.72 -5.16
N LEU A 2 12.36 -6.87 -5.09
CA LEU A 2 11.92 -8.04 -4.31
C LEU A 2 11.59 -7.75 -2.84
N PHE A 3 12.41 -6.98 -2.12
CA PHE A 3 12.13 -6.65 -0.71
C PHE A 3 10.87 -5.80 -0.51
N PHE A 4 10.60 -4.87 -1.43
CA PHE A 4 9.38 -4.08 -1.43
C PHE A 4 8.16 -4.95 -1.74
N LEU A 5 8.26 -5.80 -2.77
CA LEU A 5 7.18 -6.72 -3.11
C LEU A 5 6.87 -7.67 -1.97
N ASN A 6 7.86 -8.30 -1.35
CA ASN A 6 7.64 -9.15 -0.18
C ASN A 6 6.92 -8.40 0.94
N TYR A 7 7.32 -7.15 1.21
CA TYR A 7 6.67 -6.34 2.24
C TYR A 7 5.18 -6.05 1.95
N VAL A 8 4.83 -5.77 0.68
CA VAL A 8 3.43 -5.49 0.29
C VAL A 8 2.63 -6.78 0.14
N LEU A 9 3.21 -7.84 -0.44
CA LEU A 9 2.56 -9.13 -0.63
C LEU A 9 2.20 -9.78 0.71
N ASP A 10 3.02 -9.63 1.75
CA ASP A 10 2.64 -10.08 3.10
C ASP A 10 1.30 -9.48 3.57
N LYS A 11 0.95 -8.25 3.13
CA LYS A 11 -0.35 -7.64 3.43
C LYS A 11 -1.48 -8.30 2.66
N VAL A 12 -1.24 -8.57 1.37
CA VAL A 12 -2.19 -9.24 0.47
C VAL A 12 -2.46 -10.67 0.92
N ASP A 13 -1.42 -11.40 1.29
CA ASP A 13 -1.53 -12.78 1.76
C ASP A 13 -2.33 -12.86 3.05
N ARG A 14 -2.14 -11.92 4.00
CA ARG A 14 -2.99 -11.87 5.19
C ARG A 14 -4.47 -11.64 4.85
N MET A 15 -4.78 -10.77 3.89
CA MET A 15 -6.16 -10.58 3.43
C MET A 15 -6.74 -11.85 2.79
N ASN A 16 -5.95 -12.56 1.98
CA ASN A 16 -6.36 -13.81 1.36
C ASN A 16 -6.60 -14.92 2.39
N LEU A 17 -5.72 -15.04 3.40
CA LEU A 17 -5.87 -16.02 4.48
C LEU A 17 -7.15 -15.79 5.28
N GLU A 18 -7.47 -14.53 5.61
CA GLU A 18 -8.71 -14.20 6.31
C GLU A 18 -9.93 -14.54 5.45
N PHE A 19 -9.87 -14.26 4.15
CA PHE A 19 -10.95 -14.61 3.20
C PHE A 19 -11.18 -16.12 3.07
N GLN A 20 -10.13 -16.92 3.23
CA GLN A 20 -10.17 -18.39 3.14
C GLN A 20 -10.42 -19.07 4.50
N SER A 21 -10.62 -18.31 5.57
CA SER A 21 -10.81 -18.86 6.91
C SER A 21 -12.13 -19.62 7.04
N GLU A 22 -12.12 -20.73 7.79
CA GLU A 22 -13.31 -21.56 8.03
C GLU A 22 -14.37 -20.88 8.91
N GLN A 23 -13.96 -19.90 9.72
CA GLN A 23 -14.82 -19.13 10.64
C GLN A 23 -15.16 -17.74 10.08
N TYR A 24 -15.35 -17.63 8.77
CA TYR A 24 -15.54 -16.33 8.13
C TYR A 24 -16.73 -15.57 8.75
N SER A 25 -16.46 -14.35 9.18
CA SER A 25 -17.49 -13.38 9.52
C SER A 25 -17.26 -12.14 8.66
N LEU A 26 -18.29 -11.74 7.92
CA LEU A 26 -18.17 -10.69 6.91
C LEU A 26 -17.76 -9.35 7.53
N ALA A 27 -18.27 -8.99 8.71
CA ALA A 27 -17.98 -7.70 9.32
C ALA A 27 -16.51 -7.58 9.82
N PRO A 28 -15.96 -8.55 10.58
CA PRO A 28 -14.53 -8.58 10.91
C PRO A 28 -13.62 -8.59 9.69
N LEU A 29 -13.97 -9.36 8.64
CA LEU A 29 -13.21 -9.41 7.40
C LEU A 29 -13.17 -8.03 6.71
N LEU A 30 -14.32 -7.36 6.57
CA LEU A 30 -14.37 -6.03 5.97
C LEU A 30 -13.59 -5.00 6.81
N ALA A 31 -13.66 -5.07 8.13
CA ALA A 31 -12.87 -4.22 9.01
C ALA A 31 -11.35 -4.46 8.86
N PHE A 32 -10.94 -5.73 8.74
CA PHE A 32 -9.56 -6.10 8.50
C PHE A 32 -9.04 -5.58 7.16
N ILE A 33 -9.80 -5.79 6.08
CA ILE A 33 -9.45 -5.33 4.73
C ILE A 33 -9.41 -3.79 4.69
N ALA A 34 -10.33 -3.09 5.35
CA ALA A 34 -10.29 -1.64 5.47
C ALA A 34 -9.02 -1.15 6.21
N GLY A 35 -8.58 -1.88 7.24
CA GLY A 35 -7.32 -1.63 7.94
C GLY A 35 -6.10 -1.79 7.05
N GLU A 36 -6.01 -2.88 6.29
CA GLU A 36 -4.91 -3.10 5.34
C GLU A 36 -4.96 -2.10 4.18
N TYR A 37 -6.14 -1.75 3.67
CA TYR A 37 -6.33 -0.71 2.65
C TYR A 37 -5.79 0.64 3.12
N ARG A 38 -6.15 1.05 4.36
CA ARG A 38 -5.59 2.26 4.98
C ARG A 38 -4.08 2.17 5.14
N SER A 39 -3.56 1.00 5.55
CA SER A 39 -2.12 0.79 5.70
C SER A 39 -1.37 0.93 4.39
N ILE A 40 -1.90 0.39 3.29
CA ILE A 40 -1.32 0.50 1.95
C ILE A 40 -1.35 1.96 1.46
N HIS A 41 -2.47 2.66 1.66
CA HIS A 41 -2.57 4.10 1.38
C HIS A 41 -1.51 4.92 2.13
N GLY A 42 -1.31 4.64 3.43
CA GLY A 42 -0.28 5.30 4.23
C GLY A 42 1.16 5.03 3.80
N MET A 43 1.38 4.16 2.83
CA MET A 43 2.70 4.02 2.22
C MET A 43 3.03 5.13 1.24
N PHE A 44 2.03 5.82 0.68
CA PHE A 44 2.23 6.83 -0.38
C PHE A 44 1.34 8.08 -0.28
N ILE A 45 0.40 8.12 0.66
CA ILE A 45 -0.46 9.28 0.97
C ILE A 45 -0.07 9.83 2.35
N LYS A 46 -0.22 11.14 2.54
CA LYS A 46 0.04 11.80 3.82
C LYS A 46 -0.93 11.32 4.91
N GLU A 47 -0.44 11.15 6.12
CA GLU A 47 -1.21 10.56 7.23
C GLU A 47 -2.44 11.38 7.62
N ASP A 48 -2.35 12.71 7.58
CA ASP A 48 -3.45 13.64 7.83
C ASP A 48 -4.66 13.42 6.90
N VAL A 49 -4.41 13.04 5.65
CA VAL A 49 -5.45 12.70 4.68
C VAL A 49 -6.19 11.41 5.04
N LEU A 50 -5.50 10.44 5.66
CA LEU A 50 -6.06 9.11 5.95
C LEU A 50 -7.07 9.12 7.11
N PHE A 51 -6.97 10.13 7.98
CA PHE A 51 -7.77 10.24 9.20
C PHE A 51 -8.82 11.36 9.17
N THR A 52 -8.84 12.19 8.11
CA THR A 52 -9.76 13.34 7.99
C THR A 52 -11.09 13.02 7.30
N GLY A 53 -11.27 11.82 6.73
CA GLY A 53 -12.49 11.44 6.00
C GLY A 53 -12.68 9.94 5.84
N LYS A 54 -13.69 9.55 5.06
CA LYS A 54 -13.96 8.14 4.73
C LYS A 54 -12.89 7.59 3.79
N LEU A 55 -12.57 6.30 3.94
CA LEU A 55 -11.59 5.64 3.08
C LEU A 55 -12.03 5.58 1.61
N SER A 56 -13.34 5.58 1.34
CA SER A 56 -13.92 5.65 -0.01
C SER A 56 -13.64 6.96 -0.74
N ASP A 57 -13.48 8.05 0.00
CA ASP A 57 -13.27 9.39 -0.56
C ASP A 57 -11.80 9.62 -0.99
N ILE A 58 -10.90 8.74 -0.56
CA ILE A 58 -9.49 8.81 -0.90
C ILE A 58 -9.30 8.31 -2.33
N ASN A 59 -8.90 9.20 -3.24
CA ASN A 59 -8.48 8.85 -4.59
C ASN A 59 -6.98 8.47 -4.60
N PRO A 60 -6.60 7.20 -4.85
CA PRO A 60 -5.21 6.78 -4.90
C PRO A 60 -4.38 7.50 -5.99
N GLN A 61 -5.05 8.02 -7.02
CA GLN A 61 -4.40 8.69 -8.14
C GLN A 61 -4.15 10.18 -7.87
N ASP A 62 -4.76 10.77 -6.84
CA ASP A 62 -4.61 12.19 -6.50
C ASP A 62 -3.16 12.51 -6.12
N THR A 63 -2.50 13.34 -6.92
CA THR A 63 -1.11 13.74 -6.75
C THR A 63 -0.90 14.78 -5.66
N THR A 64 -1.95 15.53 -5.29
CA THR A 64 -1.87 16.62 -4.30
C THR A 64 -1.72 16.11 -2.87
N ARG A 65 -2.17 14.88 -2.63
CA ARG A 65 -2.20 14.21 -1.33
C ARG A 65 -1.05 13.22 -1.13
N LYS A 66 -0.15 13.11 -2.10
CA LYS A 66 0.98 12.16 -2.05
C LYS A 66 1.98 12.57 -0.99
N SER A 67 2.49 11.59 -0.26
CA SER A 67 3.64 11.75 0.61
C SER A 67 4.89 12.03 -0.25
N GLU A 68 5.73 12.95 0.24
CA GLU A 68 7.04 13.23 -0.35
C GLU A 68 7.96 12.00 -0.27
N LYS A 69 7.77 11.15 0.74
CA LYS A 69 8.54 9.92 0.95
C LYS A 69 7.64 8.70 0.85
N LEU A 70 8.06 7.74 0.02
CA LEU A 70 7.41 6.45 -0.09
C LEU A 70 7.88 5.56 1.05
N ASN A 71 6.96 4.94 1.79
CA ASN A 71 7.32 3.89 2.72
C ASN A 71 7.51 2.58 1.94
N LEU A 72 8.75 2.11 1.83
CA LEU A 72 9.10 0.88 1.12
C LEU A 72 9.21 -0.35 2.03
N GLY A 73 8.94 -0.19 3.33
CA GLY A 73 9.25 -1.18 4.36
C GLY A 73 10.72 -1.15 4.80
N GLY A 74 10.97 -1.59 6.04
CA GLY A 74 12.27 -1.45 6.70
C GLY A 74 13.44 -2.11 5.96
N ARG A 75 13.25 -3.34 5.45
CA ARG A 75 14.30 -4.07 4.73
C ARG A 75 14.69 -3.41 3.41
N CYS A 76 13.70 -2.93 2.65
CA CYS A 76 13.95 -2.24 1.38
C CYS A 76 14.68 -0.91 1.62
N ASN A 77 14.26 -0.14 2.64
CA ASN A 77 14.91 1.11 3.02
C ASN A 77 16.38 0.89 3.43
N VAL A 78 16.65 -0.10 4.29
CA VAL A 78 18.02 -0.40 4.74
C VAL A 78 18.91 -0.79 3.56
N LEU A 79 18.40 -1.58 2.62
CA LEU A 79 19.19 -1.99 1.47
C LEU A 79 19.49 -0.80 0.56
N LEU A 80 18.51 0.07 0.28
CA LEU A 80 18.73 1.28 -0.55
C LEU A 80 19.73 2.26 0.07
N ILE A 81 19.84 2.30 1.40
CA ILE A 81 20.85 3.09 2.10
C ILE A 81 22.24 2.46 1.96
N LYS A 82 22.34 1.13 2.11
CA LYS A 82 23.61 0.39 2.06
C LYS A 82 24.16 0.26 0.64
N GLU A 83 23.27 0.02 -0.31
CA GLU A 83 23.55 -0.24 -1.72
C GLU A 83 22.60 0.63 -2.57
N PRO A 84 22.90 1.94 -2.70
CA PRO A 84 22.11 2.82 -3.54
C PRO A 84 22.12 2.37 -4.99
N LEU A 85 21.02 2.63 -5.70
CA LEU A 85 20.95 2.34 -7.14
C LEU A 85 21.89 3.29 -7.89
N HIS A 86 22.95 2.74 -8.47
CA HIS A 86 24.05 3.50 -9.08
C HIS A 86 23.76 4.06 -10.48
N ASP A 87 22.79 3.46 -11.19
CA ASP A 87 22.40 3.90 -12.52
C ASP A 87 21.65 5.24 -12.46
N SER A 88 22.00 6.16 -13.36
CA SER A 88 21.32 7.46 -13.47
C SER A 88 19.81 7.29 -13.66
N GLY A 89 19.05 7.89 -12.75
CA GLY A 89 17.58 7.82 -12.72
C GLY A 89 16.98 6.48 -12.27
N ALA A 90 17.78 5.45 -11.94
CA ALA A 90 17.23 4.16 -11.50
C ALA A 90 16.54 4.24 -10.15
N GLY A 91 17.06 5.06 -9.22
CA GLY A 91 16.39 5.36 -7.95
C GLY A 91 15.02 5.97 -8.14
N GLU A 92 14.91 6.98 -9.01
CA GLU A 92 13.64 7.65 -9.29
C GLU A 92 12.64 6.71 -9.98
N ARG A 93 13.08 5.97 -11.02
CA ARG A 93 12.26 4.96 -11.69
C ARG A 93 11.73 3.92 -10.69
N PHE A 94 12.59 3.41 -9.81
CA PHE A 94 12.19 2.45 -8.79
C PHE A 94 11.10 3.00 -7.86
N LEU A 95 11.21 4.26 -7.41
CA LEU A 95 10.19 4.90 -6.57
C LEU A 95 8.87 5.12 -7.33
N ILE A 96 8.94 5.49 -8.61
CA ILE A 96 7.78 5.61 -9.50
C ILE A 96 7.08 4.26 -9.65
N ASP A 97 7.83 3.20 -9.93
CA ASP A 97 7.29 1.84 -10.10
C ASP A 97 6.63 1.34 -8.81
N CYS A 98 7.27 1.53 -7.65
CA CYS A 98 6.69 1.16 -6.36
C CYS A 98 5.40 1.93 -6.07
N ARG A 99 5.36 3.23 -6.39
CA ARG A 99 4.16 4.05 -6.22
C ARG A 99 3.04 3.60 -7.16
N ASN A 100 3.35 3.37 -8.44
CA ASN A 100 2.37 2.90 -9.42
C ASN A 100 1.78 1.55 -9.01
N PHE A 101 2.62 0.66 -8.48
CA PHE A 101 2.16 -0.62 -7.92
C PHE A 101 1.18 -0.42 -6.75
N LEU A 102 1.48 0.47 -5.79
CA LEU A 102 0.59 0.73 -4.66
C LEU A 102 -0.74 1.36 -5.10
N VAL A 103 -0.68 2.29 -6.06
CA VAL A 103 -1.87 2.91 -6.64
C VAL A 103 -2.76 1.87 -7.30
N GLU A 104 -2.18 1.01 -8.16
CA GLU A 104 -2.92 -0.06 -8.83
C GLU A 104 -3.51 -1.04 -7.82
N LEU A 105 -2.73 -1.44 -6.79
CA LEU A 105 -3.22 -2.31 -5.71
C LEU A 105 -4.44 -1.69 -5.00
N CYS A 106 -4.39 -0.40 -4.65
CA CYS A 106 -5.53 0.29 -4.05
C CYS A 106 -6.75 0.33 -5.00
N LEU A 107 -6.54 0.54 -6.30
CA LEU A 107 -7.63 0.52 -7.30
C LEU A 107 -8.28 -0.86 -7.40
N GLN A 108 -7.48 -1.93 -7.42
CA GLN A 108 -7.99 -3.30 -7.41
C GLN A 108 -8.76 -3.60 -6.11
N MET A 109 -8.21 -3.22 -4.95
CA MET A 109 -8.93 -3.37 -3.68
C MET A 109 -10.28 -2.63 -3.69
N ARG A 110 -10.32 -1.39 -4.16
CA ARG A 110 -11.55 -0.58 -4.25
C ARG A 110 -12.60 -1.17 -5.19
N LYS A 111 -12.15 -1.85 -6.25
CA LYS A 111 -13.05 -2.55 -7.18
C LYS A 111 -13.72 -3.77 -6.53
N HIS A 112 -13.08 -4.40 -5.57
CA HIS A 112 -13.51 -5.68 -5.00
C HIS A 112 -14.12 -5.58 -3.59
N PHE A 113 -13.89 -4.49 -2.85
CA PHE A 113 -14.38 -4.32 -1.49
C PHE A 113 -15.09 -2.97 -1.27
N PRO A 114 -16.23 -2.96 -0.57
CA PRO A 114 -16.88 -1.73 -0.15
C PRO A 114 -16.11 -1.12 1.03
N PHE A 115 -15.60 0.09 0.84
CA PHE A 115 -14.95 0.86 1.91
C PHE A 115 -15.89 2.00 2.32
N GLU A 116 -16.59 1.85 3.45
CA GLU A 116 -17.47 2.89 4.00
C GLU A 116 -16.74 3.91 4.89
#